data_AF-A0A957AF25-F1
#
_entry.id   AF-A0A957AF25-F1
#
_cell.length_a   1.000
_cell.length_b   1.000
_cell.length_c   1.000
_cell.angle_alpha   90.00
_cell.angle_beta   90.00
_cell.angle_gamma   90.00
#
_symmetry.space_group_name_H-M   'P 1'
#
loop_
_entity.id
_entity.type
_entity.pdbx_description
1 polymer ?
#
loop_
_entity_poly.entity_id
_entity_poly.type
_entity_poly.pdbx_seq_one_letter_code
_entity_poly.pdbx_strand_id
1 'polypeptide(L)'
;FRRELSALVARSPTGQAASYPVVETLQVDGICREVIAPAPDLDPELAGQAQQIALTVAGALDVTGILAVELFETTDGRILVNELAMRPHNTGHWTQDGAETSQFENHLRAVLDLPLGSPPPRETWTVMVNILGGQHDTGRLYDGYPHALARDPGLRVHLYGKDLRPGRKVGHVNAYGDDLDDCLERARHAAAWFRGDLGNESE
;
A
#
# COMPACT_ATOMS: atom_id res chain seq x y z
N PHE A 1 20.11 -6.12 0.64
CA PHE A 1 19.28 -5.58 1.74
C PHE A 1 18.50 -6.74 2.35
N ARG A 2 17.94 -6.58 3.56
CA ARG A 2 17.10 -7.57 4.25
C ARG A 2 15.68 -7.57 3.68
N ARG A 3 15.10 -6.39 3.52
CA ARG A 3 13.76 -6.17 2.95
C ARG A 3 13.61 -4.73 2.43
N GLU A 4 12.52 -4.49 1.72
CA GLU A 4 12.12 -3.18 1.24
C GLU A 4 11.00 -2.62 2.12
N LEU A 5 11.11 -1.33 2.44
CA LEU A 5 10.18 -0.62 3.29
C LEU A 5 9.69 0.64 2.57
N SER A 6 8.55 1.18 3.00
CA SER A 6 8.12 2.51 2.57
C SER A 6 7.59 3.32 3.74
N ALA A 7 8.11 4.54 3.89
CA ALA A 7 7.61 5.52 4.84
C ALA A 7 6.75 6.55 4.09
N LEU A 8 5.52 6.74 4.54
CA LEU A 8 4.56 7.64 3.91
C LEU A 8 4.24 8.78 4.88
N VAL A 9 4.38 10.01 4.41
CA VAL A 9 4.08 11.22 5.20
C VAL A 9 3.19 12.18 4.42
N ALA A 10 2.32 12.87 5.14
CA ALA A 10 1.60 14.05 4.64
C ALA A 10 2.20 15.30 5.27
N ARG A 11 2.33 16.39 4.50
CA ARG A 11 2.78 17.71 5.00
C ARG A 11 1.97 18.84 4.37
N SER A 12 1.45 19.75 5.20
CA SER A 12 0.76 20.97 4.76
C SER A 12 1.74 22.15 4.55
N PRO A 13 1.36 23.21 3.81
CA PRO A 13 2.13 24.45 3.69
C PRO A 13 2.42 25.12 5.05
N THR A 14 1.50 25.00 6.01
CA THR A 14 1.68 25.49 7.39
C THR A 14 2.64 24.65 8.24
N GLY A 15 3.21 23.57 7.68
CA GLY A 15 4.20 22.72 8.34
C GLY A 15 3.59 21.64 9.24
N GLN A 16 2.26 21.48 9.28
CA GLN A 16 1.65 20.31 9.91
C GLN A 16 2.07 19.07 9.14
N ALA A 17 2.49 18.02 9.85
CA ALA A 17 2.84 16.76 9.24
C ALA A 17 2.19 15.58 9.95
N ALA A 18 1.89 14.53 9.20
CA ALA A 18 1.38 13.25 9.70
C ALA A 18 2.21 12.12 9.08
N SER A 19 2.64 11.17 9.88
CA SER A 19 3.36 9.99 9.41
C SER A 19 2.50 8.74 9.57
N TYR A 20 2.39 7.96 8.50
CA TYR A 20 1.80 6.63 8.55
C TYR A 20 2.79 5.62 9.13
N PRO A 21 2.33 4.48 9.65
CA PRO A 21 3.20 3.35 9.95
C PRO A 21 4.04 2.96 8.73
N VAL A 22 5.29 2.60 8.98
CA VAL A 22 6.18 2.06 7.94
C VAL A 22 5.60 0.74 7.46
N VAL A 23 5.59 0.54 6.16
CA VAL A 23 5.12 -0.70 5.53
C VAL A 23 6.28 -1.50 4.95
N GLU A 24 6.12 -2.81 4.92
CA GLU A 24 7.00 -3.69 4.14
C GLU A 24 6.43 -3.87 2.75
N THR A 25 7.28 -3.88 1.72
CA THR A 25 6.85 -3.99 0.33
C THR A 25 7.56 -5.12 -0.37
N LEU A 26 6.81 -5.92 -1.14
CA LEU A 26 7.39 -6.90 -2.06
C LEU A 26 7.39 -6.30 -3.47
N GLN A 27 8.59 -6.04 -4.00
CA GLN A 27 8.78 -5.68 -5.41
C GLN A 27 9.15 -6.93 -6.21
N VAL A 28 8.52 -7.12 -7.37
CA VAL A 28 8.85 -8.19 -8.32
C VAL A 28 8.98 -7.56 -9.70
N ASP A 29 10.11 -7.77 -10.36
CA ASP A 29 10.41 -7.22 -11.69
C ASP A 29 10.19 -5.69 -11.79
N GLY A 30 10.53 -4.96 -10.72
CA GLY A 30 10.35 -3.50 -10.63
C GLY A 30 8.91 -3.04 -10.42
N ILE A 31 8.01 -3.94 -10.02
CA ILE A 31 6.60 -3.63 -9.76
C ILE A 31 6.26 -4.01 -8.31
N CYS A 32 5.66 -3.06 -7.59
CA CYS A 32 5.12 -3.33 -6.26
C CYS A 32 4.00 -4.36 -6.41
N ARG A 33 4.20 -5.53 -5.82
CA ARG A 33 3.24 -6.62 -5.85
C ARG A 33 2.38 -6.60 -4.59
N GLU A 34 3.01 -6.42 -3.44
CA GLU A 34 2.36 -6.56 -2.13
C GLU A 34 2.89 -5.51 -1.15
N VAL A 35 2.04 -5.11 -0.20
CA VAL A 35 2.36 -4.19 0.89
C VAL A 35 1.76 -4.75 2.16
N ILE A 36 2.54 -4.79 3.24
CA ILE A 36 2.10 -5.20 4.58
C ILE A 36 2.20 -4.00 5.50
N ALA A 37 1.08 -3.60 6.10
CA ALA A 37 0.98 -2.46 7.01
C ALA A 37 0.46 -2.92 8.38
N PRO A 38 1.18 -2.60 9.48
CA PRO A 38 2.56 -2.12 9.53
C PRO A 38 3.58 -3.17 9.00
N ALA A 39 4.84 -2.80 8.85
CA ALA A 39 5.92 -3.76 8.52
C ALA A 39 6.08 -4.80 9.67
N PRO A 40 5.98 -6.11 9.41
CA PRO A 40 6.04 -7.14 10.45
C PRO A 40 7.43 -7.23 11.05
N ASP A 41 7.57 -7.44 12.36
CA ASP A 41 8.88 -7.58 13.04
C ASP A 41 9.86 -6.42 12.75
N LEU A 42 9.38 -5.22 12.44
CA LEU A 42 10.21 -4.03 12.35
C LEU A 42 10.48 -3.47 13.75
N ASP A 43 11.76 -3.35 14.07
CA ASP A 43 12.18 -2.74 15.32
C ASP A 43 11.57 -1.33 15.46
N PRO A 44 10.94 -0.99 16.60
CA PRO A 44 10.28 0.30 16.78
C PRO A 44 11.21 1.51 16.61
N GLU A 45 12.49 1.38 16.95
CA GLU A 45 13.48 2.43 16.74
C GLU A 45 13.74 2.63 15.25
N LEU A 46 13.91 1.54 14.49
CA LEU A 46 14.07 1.60 13.03
C LEU A 46 12.81 2.14 12.33
N ALA A 47 11.62 1.78 12.81
CA ALA A 47 10.37 2.35 12.31
C ALA A 47 10.33 3.87 12.51
N GLY A 48 10.67 4.34 13.73
CA GLY A 48 10.76 5.77 14.04
C GLY A 48 11.82 6.49 13.19
N GLN A 49 12.99 5.87 12.97
CA GLN A 49 14.04 6.42 12.11
C GLN A 49 13.57 6.56 10.66
N ALA A 50 12.90 5.55 10.10
CA ALA A 50 12.35 5.60 8.74
C ALA A 50 11.29 6.70 8.57
N GLN A 51 10.39 6.86 9.55
CA GLN A 51 9.43 7.96 9.56
C GLN A 51 10.11 9.33 9.66
N GLN A 52 11.12 9.47 10.50
CA GLN A 52 11.89 10.71 10.64
C GLN A 52 12.67 11.08 9.38
N ILE A 53 13.23 10.09 8.67
CA ILE A 53 13.84 10.31 7.35
C ILE A 53 12.81 10.91 6.41
N ALA A 54 11.61 10.34 6.32
CA ALA A 54 10.54 10.85 5.45
C ALA A 54 10.09 12.28 5.83
N LEU A 55 9.90 12.57 7.12
CA LEU A 55 9.56 13.90 7.60
C LEU A 55 10.68 14.92 7.32
N THR A 56 11.94 14.54 7.51
CA THR A 56 13.11 15.39 7.22
C THR A 56 13.20 15.72 5.74
N VAL A 57 13.05 14.72 4.86
CA VAL A 57 13.05 14.92 3.41
C VAL A 57 11.87 15.79 2.97
N ALA A 58 10.68 15.55 3.51
CA ALA A 58 9.49 16.37 3.21
C ALA A 58 9.69 17.84 3.61
N GLY A 59 10.31 18.10 4.77
CA GLY A 59 10.64 19.45 5.21
C GLY A 59 11.73 20.11 4.35
N ALA A 60 12.81 19.38 4.05
CA ALA A 60 13.95 19.90 3.27
C ALA A 60 13.58 20.23 1.81
N LEU A 61 12.64 19.48 1.23
CA LEU A 61 12.15 19.70 -0.13
C LEU A 61 10.87 20.55 -0.19
N ASP A 62 10.42 21.08 0.95
CA ASP A 62 9.18 21.85 1.11
C ASP A 62 7.96 21.17 0.45
N VAL A 63 7.81 19.87 0.69
CA VAL A 63 6.70 19.10 0.12
C VAL A 63 5.37 19.61 0.66
N THR A 64 4.43 19.81 -0.25
CA THR A 64 2.99 19.99 0.04
C THR A 64 2.24 18.77 -0.48
N GLY A 65 1.50 18.08 0.38
CA GLY A 65 0.77 16.87 0.02
C GLY A 65 1.41 15.62 0.62
N ILE A 66 1.48 14.54 -0.16
CA ILE A 66 2.02 13.25 0.26
C ILE A 66 3.44 13.10 -0.28
N LEU A 67 4.32 12.56 0.54
CA LEU A 67 5.62 12.02 0.14
C LEU A 67 5.67 10.55 0.55
N ALA A 68 5.98 9.67 -0.40
CA ALA A 68 6.48 8.34 -0.11
C ALA A 68 8.00 8.34 -0.26
N VAL A 69 8.67 7.72 0.71
CA VAL A 69 10.10 7.42 0.67
C VAL A 69 10.22 5.91 0.65
N GLU A 70 10.74 5.36 -0.45
CA GLU A 70 11.10 3.95 -0.53
C GLU A 70 12.46 3.73 0.10
N LEU A 71 12.58 2.67 0.87
CA LEU A 71 13.68 2.43 1.78
C LEU A 71 14.16 0.97 1.66
N PHE A 72 15.44 0.76 1.93
CA PHE A 72 15.99 -0.57 2.17
C PHE A 72 16.40 -0.69 3.63
N GLU A 73 15.92 -1.73 4.31
CA GLU A 73 16.53 -2.18 5.56
C GLU A 73 17.71 -3.07 5.21
N THR A 74 18.91 -2.71 5.68
CA THR A 74 20.13 -3.46 5.42
C THR A 74 20.36 -4.56 6.46
N THR A 75 21.18 -5.56 6.13
CA THR A 75 21.50 -6.67 7.05
C THR A 75 22.34 -6.24 8.25
N ASP A 76 22.93 -5.04 8.21
CA ASP A 76 23.68 -4.44 9.31
C ASP A 76 22.88 -3.35 10.06
N GLY A 77 21.55 -3.37 9.94
CA GLY A 77 20.64 -2.56 10.76
C GLY A 77 20.53 -1.09 10.36
N ARG A 78 20.99 -0.71 9.17
CA ARG A 78 20.80 0.66 8.63
C ARG A 78 19.58 0.74 7.72
N ILE A 79 18.99 1.93 7.63
CA ILE A 79 17.99 2.30 6.62
C ILE A 79 18.66 3.11 5.50
N LEU A 80 18.46 2.72 4.25
CA LEU A 80 18.91 3.45 3.07
C LEU A 80 17.72 3.98 2.27
N VAL A 81 17.80 5.22 1.78
CA VAL A 81 16.79 5.78 0.86
C VAL A 81 17.04 5.25 -0.55
N ASN A 82 15.99 4.74 -1.18
CA ASN A 82 16.00 4.26 -2.56
C ASN A 82 15.39 5.29 -3.53
N GLU A 83 14.10 5.60 -3.36
CA GLU A 83 13.34 6.48 -4.26
C GLU A 83 12.43 7.42 -3.46
N LEU A 84 12.11 8.57 -4.04
CA LEU A 84 11.17 9.56 -3.51
C LEU A 84 10.02 9.76 -4.49
N ALA A 85 8.78 9.72 -3.99
CA ALA A 85 7.59 10.06 -4.75
C ALA A 85 6.75 11.13 -4.04
N MET A 86 6.77 12.36 -4.55
CA MET A 86 6.04 13.53 -4.00
C MET A 86 4.57 13.56 -4.46
N ARG A 87 3.88 12.43 -4.27
CA ARG A 87 2.48 12.22 -4.64
C ARG A 87 1.91 11.03 -3.86
N PRO A 88 0.58 10.83 -3.83
CA PRO A 88 0.02 9.55 -3.44
C PRO A 88 0.72 8.39 -4.16
N HIS A 89 1.05 7.37 -3.39
CA HIS A 89 1.93 6.29 -3.79
C HIS A 89 1.25 4.93 -3.70
N ASN A 90 1.72 3.98 -4.51
CA ASN A 90 1.18 2.63 -4.56
C ASN A 90 1.26 1.95 -3.19
N THR A 91 2.41 2.11 -2.51
CA THR A 91 2.67 1.58 -1.17
C THR A 91 1.78 2.18 -0.08
N GLY A 92 1.02 3.23 -0.39
CA GLY A 92 0.04 3.82 0.52
C GLY A 92 -1.42 3.40 0.26
N HIS A 93 -1.72 2.56 -0.73
CA HIS A 93 -3.11 2.24 -1.08
C HIS A 93 -3.85 1.45 0.01
N TRP A 94 -3.12 0.73 0.87
CA TRP A 94 -3.68 0.10 2.06
C TRP A 94 -4.44 1.11 2.95
N THR A 95 -4.02 2.39 2.95
CA THR A 95 -4.65 3.44 3.77
C THR A 95 -6.09 3.77 3.36
N GLN A 96 -6.55 3.33 2.18
CA GLN A 96 -7.95 3.55 1.77
C GLN A 96 -8.94 2.83 2.68
N ASP A 97 -8.55 1.64 3.18
CA ASP A 97 -9.42 0.82 4.04
C ASP A 97 -8.79 0.53 5.40
N GLY A 98 -7.46 0.52 5.48
CA GLY A 98 -6.70 0.11 6.66
C GLY A 98 -6.29 1.25 7.58
N ALA A 99 -6.39 2.52 7.19
CA ALA A 99 -6.04 3.67 8.03
C ALA A 99 -7.26 4.52 8.38
N GLU A 100 -7.20 5.26 9.49
CA GLU A 100 -8.25 6.20 9.87
C GLU A 100 -8.50 7.24 8.77
N THR A 101 -7.43 7.82 8.22
CA THR A 101 -7.46 8.77 7.11
C THR A 101 -6.60 8.26 5.94
N SER A 102 -7.21 8.12 4.76
CA SER A 102 -6.48 7.68 3.57
C SER A 102 -5.41 8.67 3.13
N GLN A 103 -4.35 8.19 2.48
CA GLN A 103 -3.33 9.05 1.87
C GLN A 103 -3.93 10.07 0.90
N PHE A 104 -5.03 9.72 0.23
CA PHE A 104 -5.68 10.58 -0.76
C PHE A 104 -6.40 11.75 -0.08
N GLU A 105 -7.10 11.46 1.01
CA GLU A 105 -7.75 12.48 1.83
C GLU A 105 -6.70 13.40 2.48
N ASN A 106 -5.63 12.82 3.04
CA ASN A 106 -4.54 13.62 3.61
C ASN A 106 -3.75 14.41 2.56
N HIS A 107 -3.64 13.89 1.34
CA HIS A 107 -3.08 14.66 0.22
C HIS A 107 -3.91 15.91 -0.07
N LEU A 108 -5.23 15.76 -0.18
CA LEU A 108 -6.14 16.88 -0.41
C LEU A 108 -6.15 17.87 0.75
N ARG A 109 -6.22 17.38 2.00
CA ARG A 109 -6.16 18.24 3.19
C ARG A 109 -4.87 19.04 3.24
N ALA A 110 -3.73 18.40 2.99
CA ALA A 110 -2.45 19.08 2.91
C ALA A 110 -2.43 20.15 1.83
N VAL A 111 -2.85 19.84 0.60
CA VAL A 111 -2.88 20.81 -0.52
C VAL A 111 -3.82 21.99 -0.25
N LEU A 112 -4.95 21.73 0.43
CA LEU A 112 -5.92 22.76 0.81
C LEU A 112 -5.59 23.45 2.13
N ASP A 113 -4.46 23.10 2.77
CA ASP A 113 -4.03 23.59 4.08
C ASP A 113 -5.09 23.42 5.18
N LEU A 114 -5.86 22.34 5.09
CA LEU A 114 -6.80 21.89 6.12
C LEU A 114 -6.07 21.05 7.18
N PRO A 115 -6.60 20.95 8.41
CA PRO A 115 -6.05 20.05 9.42
C PRO A 115 -5.91 18.63 8.89
N LEU A 116 -4.70 18.07 8.97
CA LEU A 116 -4.45 16.68 8.57
C LEU A 116 -5.24 15.71 9.44
N GLY A 117 -5.72 14.64 8.81
CA GLY A 117 -6.38 13.55 9.49
C GLY A 117 -5.39 12.58 10.12
N SER A 118 -5.90 11.89 11.13
CA SER A 118 -5.20 10.84 11.89
C SER A 118 -4.77 9.69 10.95
N PRO A 119 -3.46 9.32 10.91
CA PRO A 119 -2.94 8.23 10.08
C PRO A 119 -2.86 6.81 10.70
N PRO A 120 -3.24 6.51 11.98
CA PRO A 120 -3.13 5.15 12.52
C PRO A 120 -3.91 4.10 11.74
N PRO A 121 -3.49 2.82 11.82
CA PRO A 121 -4.28 1.70 11.35
C PRO A 121 -5.61 1.55 12.08
N ARG A 122 -6.62 1.06 11.38
CA ARG A 122 -7.93 0.68 11.95
C ARG A 122 -7.92 -0.71 12.57
N GLU A 123 -7.03 -1.57 12.07
CA GLU A 123 -6.90 -2.99 12.43
C GLU A 123 -5.41 -3.32 12.63
N THR A 124 -5.12 -4.47 13.25
CA THR A 124 -3.75 -4.90 13.52
C THR A 124 -2.92 -5.00 12.24
N TRP A 125 -3.48 -5.63 11.20
CA TRP A 125 -2.83 -5.77 9.90
C TRP A 125 -3.73 -5.27 8.77
N THR A 126 -3.10 -4.69 7.74
CA THR A 126 -3.69 -4.53 6.42
C THR A 126 -2.67 -4.97 5.37
N VAL A 127 -3.09 -5.89 4.51
CA VAL A 127 -2.31 -6.35 3.36
C VAL A 127 -2.95 -5.79 2.09
N MET A 128 -2.15 -5.10 1.28
CA MET A 128 -2.52 -4.70 -0.06
C MET A 128 -1.82 -5.61 -1.08
N VAL A 129 -2.56 -6.15 -2.03
CA VAL A 129 -2.00 -6.89 -3.18
C VAL A 129 -2.48 -6.26 -4.47
N ASN A 130 -1.53 -5.96 -5.38
CA ASN A 130 -1.86 -5.34 -6.66
C ASN A 130 -2.47 -6.35 -7.63
N ILE A 131 -3.54 -5.94 -8.30
CA ILE A 131 -4.14 -6.68 -9.40
C ILE A 131 -3.42 -6.27 -10.68
N LEU A 132 -2.71 -7.24 -11.26
CA LEU A 132 -2.01 -7.12 -12.53
C LEU A 132 -2.75 -7.93 -13.58
N GLY A 133 -2.86 -7.43 -14.80
CA GLY A 133 -3.40 -8.22 -15.91
C GLY A 133 -2.52 -9.43 -16.20
N GLY A 134 -3.16 -10.60 -16.32
CA GLY A 134 -2.51 -11.87 -16.63
C GLY A 134 -2.33 -12.10 -18.12
N GLN A 135 -1.81 -13.29 -18.46
CA GLN A 135 -1.71 -13.78 -19.84
C GLN A 135 -3.03 -14.44 -20.30
N HIS A 136 -3.87 -14.86 -19.36
CA HIS A 136 -5.16 -15.50 -19.65
C HIS A 136 -6.27 -14.45 -19.79
N ASP A 137 -7.21 -14.71 -20.70
CA ASP A 137 -8.44 -13.94 -20.78
C ASP A 137 -9.36 -14.32 -19.62
N THR A 138 -9.57 -13.40 -18.69
CA THR A 138 -10.49 -13.55 -17.56
C THR A 138 -11.83 -12.86 -17.80
N GLY A 139 -12.12 -12.45 -19.04
CA GLY A 139 -13.32 -11.71 -19.38
C GLY A 139 -13.26 -10.26 -18.89
N ARG A 140 -14.40 -9.70 -18.47
CA ARG A 140 -14.43 -8.33 -17.97
C ARG A 140 -13.93 -8.32 -16.53
N LEU A 141 -12.98 -7.45 -16.24
CA LEU A 141 -12.40 -7.32 -14.89
C LEU A 141 -13.44 -7.17 -13.77
N TYR A 142 -14.55 -6.49 -14.04
CA TYR A 142 -15.64 -6.29 -13.06
C TYR A 142 -16.40 -7.57 -12.72
N ASP A 143 -16.39 -8.58 -13.59
CA ASP A 143 -17.10 -9.84 -13.37
C ASP A 143 -16.46 -10.65 -12.24
N GLY A 144 -15.27 -10.27 -11.76
CA GLY A 144 -14.63 -10.86 -10.58
C GLY A 144 -15.15 -10.41 -9.24
N TYR A 145 -15.90 -9.30 -9.16
CA TYR A 145 -16.45 -8.83 -7.89
C TYR A 145 -17.35 -9.88 -7.21
N PRO A 146 -18.35 -10.48 -7.89
CA PRO A 146 -19.17 -11.52 -7.29
C PRO A 146 -18.37 -12.70 -6.74
N HIS A 147 -17.35 -13.17 -7.47
CA HIS A 147 -16.51 -14.29 -7.03
C HIS A 147 -15.67 -13.94 -5.80
N ALA A 148 -14.95 -12.82 -5.85
CA ALA A 148 -14.11 -12.38 -4.73
C ALA A 148 -14.95 -12.16 -3.46
N LEU A 149 -16.10 -11.47 -3.59
CA LEU A 149 -16.95 -11.12 -2.44
C LEU A 149 -17.82 -12.27 -1.93
N ALA A 150 -18.14 -13.27 -2.77
CA ALA A 150 -18.83 -14.47 -2.31
C ALA A 150 -17.93 -15.36 -1.46
N ARG A 151 -16.63 -15.44 -1.80
CA ARG A 151 -15.64 -16.14 -0.99
C ARG A 151 -15.36 -15.38 0.31
N ASP A 152 -15.13 -14.07 0.20
CA ASP A 152 -14.81 -13.23 1.35
C ASP A 152 -15.47 -11.84 1.22
N PRO A 153 -16.58 -11.60 1.94
CA PRO A 153 -17.27 -10.30 1.91
C PRO A 153 -16.49 -9.18 2.61
N GLY A 154 -15.41 -9.51 3.33
CA GLY A 154 -14.52 -8.55 3.99
C GLY A 154 -13.46 -7.94 3.07
N LEU A 155 -13.25 -8.48 1.86
CA LEU A 155 -12.29 -7.94 0.90
C LEU A 155 -12.67 -6.52 0.44
N ARG A 156 -11.64 -5.70 0.23
CA ARG A 156 -11.77 -4.36 -0.35
C ARG A 156 -11.08 -4.33 -1.71
N VAL A 157 -11.86 -4.60 -2.75
CA VAL A 157 -11.37 -4.60 -4.12
C VAL A 157 -11.53 -3.21 -4.74
N HIS A 158 -10.43 -2.66 -5.27
CA HIS A 158 -10.37 -1.36 -5.92
C HIS A 158 -9.88 -1.50 -7.36
N LEU A 159 -10.79 -1.37 -8.33
CA LEU A 159 -10.47 -1.42 -9.75
C LEU A 159 -10.37 -0.01 -10.36
N TYR A 160 -9.42 0.21 -11.26
CA TYR A 160 -9.12 1.53 -11.82
C TYR A 160 -9.83 1.83 -13.15
N GLY A 161 -10.78 1.00 -13.57
CA GLY A 161 -11.45 1.14 -14.87
C GLY A 161 -10.50 0.99 -16.08
N LYS A 162 -9.39 0.26 -15.92
CA LYS A 162 -8.41 -0.01 -16.99
C LYS A 162 -8.68 -1.38 -17.61
N ASP A 163 -8.47 -1.49 -18.92
CA ASP A 163 -8.49 -2.78 -19.60
C ASP A 163 -7.36 -3.69 -19.10
N LEU A 164 -7.67 -4.99 -18.99
CA LEU A 164 -6.72 -6.06 -18.76
C LEU A 164 -5.69 -6.11 -19.89
N ARG A 165 -4.42 -5.92 -19.54
CA ARG A 165 -3.27 -6.15 -20.42
C ARG A 165 -2.17 -6.81 -19.59
N PRO A 166 -1.40 -7.75 -20.15
CA PRO A 166 -0.32 -8.41 -19.42
C PRO A 166 0.60 -7.42 -18.72
N GLY A 167 0.82 -7.59 -17.42
CA GLY A 167 1.68 -6.74 -16.59
C GLY A 167 1.10 -5.36 -16.24
N ARG A 168 -0.06 -4.97 -16.79
CA ARG A 168 -0.68 -3.69 -16.47
C ARG A 168 -1.35 -3.75 -15.10
N LYS A 169 -1.05 -2.77 -14.26
CA LYS A 169 -1.77 -2.56 -13.00
C LYS A 169 -3.19 -2.06 -13.26
N VAL A 170 -4.19 -2.88 -12.94
CA VAL A 170 -5.62 -2.61 -13.16
C VAL A 170 -6.41 -2.38 -11.89
N GLY A 171 -5.84 -2.71 -10.73
CA GLY A 171 -6.46 -2.47 -9.43
C GLY A 171 -5.56 -2.90 -8.27
N HIS A 172 -6.15 -2.99 -7.09
CA HIS A 172 -5.57 -3.63 -5.92
C HIS A 172 -6.68 -4.20 -5.02
N VAL A 173 -6.30 -5.08 -4.11
CA VAL A 173 -7.16 -5.62 -3.06
C VAL A 173 -6.52 -5.30 -1.72
N ASN A 174 -7.31 -4.82 -0.76
CA ASN A 174 -6.93 -4.77 0.65
C ASN A 174 -7.69 -5.85 1.43
N ALA A 175 -6.98 -6.56 2.30
CA ALA A 175 -7.54 -7.41 3.35
C ALA A 175 -6.96 -6.97 4.70
N TYR A 176 -7.75 -7.04 5.76
CA TYR A 176 -7.35 -6.59 7.09
C TYR A 176 -7.91 -7.51 8.18
N GLY A 177 -7.26 -7.49 9.34
CA GLY A 177 -7.62 -8.30 10.50
C GLY A 177 -6.46 -8.49 11.47
N ASP A 178 -6.62 -9.44 12.40
CA ASP A 178 -5.65 -9.70 13.48
C ASP A 178 -4.59 -10.77 13.12
N ASP A 179 -4.86 -11.59 12.12
CA ASP A 179 -3.94 -12.63 11.63
C ASP A 179 -3.33 -12.21 10.29
N LEU A 180 -2.01 -12.04 10.26
CA LEU A 180 -1.28 -11.62 9.08
C LEU A 180 -1.32 -12.68 7.96
N ASP A 181 -1.21 -13.96 8.31
CA ASP A 181 -1.19 -15.04 7.33
C ASP A 181 -2.56 -15.18 6.65
N ASP A 182 -3.64 -15.02 7.41
CA ASP A 182 -5.01 -14.93 6.87
C ASP A 182 -5.17 -13.73 5.91
N CYS A 183 -4.73 -12.54 6.31
CA CYS A 183 -4.79 -11.35 5.45
C CYS A 183 -4.01 -11.54 4.15
N LEU A 184 -2.83 -12.17 4.22
CA LEU A 184 -2.02 -12.50 3.05
C LEU A 184 -2.73 -13.49 2.12
N GLU A 185 -3.29 -14.58 2.66
CA GLU A 185 -4.03 -15.56 1.86
C GLU A 185 -5.18 -14.91 1.12
N ARG A 186 -6.05 -14.18 1.83
CA ARG A 186 -7.27 -13.59 1.29
C ARG A 186 -6.95 -12.58 0.18
N ALA A 187 -6.00 -11.67 0.42
CA ALA A 187 -5.61 -10.66 -0.56
C ALA A 187 -4.92 -11.28 -1.79
N ARG A 188 -4.00 -12.24 -1.59
CA ARG A 188 -3.30 -12.93 -2.69
C ARG A 188 -4.25 -13.77 -3.52
N HIS A 189 -5.14 -14.52 -2.88
CA HIS A 189 -6.14 -15.34 -3.54
C HIS A 189 -7.01 -14.48 -4.45
N ALA A 190 -7.56 -13.38 -3.93
CA ALA A 190 -8.38 -12.46 -4.72
C ALA A 190 -7.60 -11.89 -5.92
N ALA A 191 -6.37 -11.42 -5.71
CA ALA A 191 -5.55 -10.88 -6.80
C ALA A 191 -5.17 -11.95 -7.86
N ALA A 192 -4.90 -13.18 -7.43
CA ALA A 192 -4.61 -14.32 -8.32
C ALA A 192 -5.85 -14.69 -9.16
N TRP A 193 -7.04 -14.65 -8.56
CA TRP A 193 -8.30 -14.83 -9.28
C TRP A 193 -8.45 -13.80 -10.40
N PHE A 194 -8.31 -12.51 -10.08
CA PHE A 194 -8.43 -11.44 -11.09
C PHE A 194 -7.39 -11.54 -12.20
N ARG A 195 -6.21 -12.11 -11.92
CA ARG A 195 -5.17 -12.37 -12.92
C ARG A 195 -5.49 -13.58 -13.82
N GLY A 196 -6.35 -14.49 -13.35
CA GLY A 196 -6.63 -15.76 -14.02
C GLY A 196 -5.58 -16.83 -13.72
N ASP A 197 -4.87 -16.70 -12.60
CA ASP A 197 -3.84 -17.66 -12.19
C ASP A 197 -4.47 -18.95 -11.61
N LEU A 198 -5.71 -18.88 -11.11
CA LEU A 198 -6.39 -19.98 -10.41
C LEU A 198 -7.22 -20.92 -11.32
N GLY A 199 -7.35 -20.63 -12.61
CA GLY A 199 -8.11 -21.47 -13.55
C GLY A 199 -9.54 -21.79 -13.06
N ASN A 200 -9.95 -23.05 -13.21
CA ASN A 200 -11.24 -23.56 -12.69
C ASN A 200 -11.16 -23.99 -11.21
N GLU A 201 -10.02 -23.84 -10.54
CA GLU A 201 -9.86 -24.18 -9.11
C GLU A 201 -10.38 -23.05 -8.20
N SER A 202 -11.06 -22.06 -8.78
CA SER A 202 -11.70 -20.95 -8.06
C SER A 202 -13.10 -21.25 -7.50
N GLU A 203 -13.61 -22.47 -7.70
CA GLU A 203 -14.87 -22.95 -7.12
C GLU A 203 -14.71 -23.42 -5.67
#